data_AF-T1A896-F1
#
_entry.id   AF-T1A896-F1
#
_cell.length_a   1.000
_cell.length_b   1.000
_cell.length_c   1.000
_cell.angle_alpha   90.00
_cell.angle_beta   90.00
_cell.angle_gamma   90.00
#
_symmetry.space_group_name_H-M   'P 1'
#
loop_
_entity.id
_entity.type
_entity.pdbx_description
1 polymer ?
#
loop_
_entity_poly.entity_id
_entity_poly.type
_entity_poly.pdbx_seq_one_letter_code
_entity_poly.pdbx_strand_id
1 'polypeptide(L)'
;MSTLTLKRLRFCREADSWLRVLKSRTRVTPNILCRIGYALSLDEPGIPNPDAYPEDSDREPLHRYTLLGEHDATSVALLRQRVCDDGIAGDHDLDAQFRAHMNRGVILLAARVKSLPDLLAELARPRAGAE
;
A
#
# COMPACT_ATOMS: atom_id res chain seq x y z
N MET A 1 9.03 -20.53 -6.96
CA MET A 1 9.09 -19.10 -6.60
C MET A 1 7.70 -18.65 -6.22
N SER A 2 7.56 -18.09 -5.04
CA SER A 2 6.26 -17.78 -4.46
C SER A 2 5.53 -16.67 -5.21
N THR A 3 4.22 -16.79 -5.43
CA THR A 3 3.44 -15.90 -6.33
C THR A 3 2.23 -15.29 -5.65
N LEU A 4 2.06 -13.96 -5.80
CA LEU A 4 0.90 -13.23 -5.31
C LEU A 4 -0.38 -13.74 -5.99
N THR A 5 -1.26 -14.42 -5.26
CA THR A 5 -2.48 -15.06 -5.79
C THR A 5 -3.73 -14.20 -5.60
N LEU A 6 -3.66 -13.21 -4.71
CA LEU A 6 -4.74 -12.30 -4.37
C LEU A 6 -5.32 -11.60 -5.62
N LYS A 7 -6.63 -11.76 -5.84
CA LYS A 7 -7.39 -11.14 -6.94
C LYS A 7 -8.17 -9.90 -6.52
N ARG A 8 -8.60 -9.85 -5.25
CA ARG A 8 -9.37 -8.76 -4.67
C ARG A 8 -8.82 -8.45 -3.29
N LEU A 9 -8.79 -7.17 -2.93
CA LEU A 9 -8.26 -6.68 -1.66
C LEU A 9 -9.37 -5.97 -0.89
N ARG A 10 -9.66 -6.43 0.32
CA ARG A 10 -10.45 -5.67 1.29
C ARG A 10 -9.48 -4.95 2.24
N PHE A 11 -9.68 -3.65 2.41
CA PHE A 11 -8.92 -2.86 3.38
C PHE A 11 -9.49 -3.09 4.78
N CYS A 12 -8.72 -2.73 5.81
CA CYS A 12 -9.28 -2.50 7.12
C CYS A 12 -10.12 -1.21 7.14
N ARG A 13 -11.04 -1.12 8.09
CA ARG A 13 -11.94 0.02 8.28
C ARG A 13 -11.19 1.35 8.43
N GLU A 14 -10.06 1.32 9.14
CA GLU A 14 -9.23 2.51 9.33
C GLU A 14 -8.65 3.01 8.00
N ALA A 15 -7.96 2.14 7.25
CA ALA A 15 -7.34 2.51 5.98
C ALA A 15 -8.40 2.97 4.96
N ASP A 16 -9.55 2.30 4.88
CA ASP A 16 -10.64 2.72 3.98
C ASP A 16 -11.21 4.10 4.37
N SER A 17 -11.32 4.40 5.66
CA SER A 17 -11.71 5.74 6.15
C SER A 17 -10.69 6.81 5.74
N TRP A 18 -9.39 6.53 5.92
CA TRP A 18 -8.33 7.44 5.49
C TRP A 18 -8.26 7.63 3.98
N LEU A 19 -8.55 6.59 3.20
CA LEU A 19 -8.58 6.67 1.74
C LEU A 19 -9.68 7.63 1.25
N ARG A 20 -10.87 7.62 1.90
CA ARG A 20 -11.94 8.60 1.62
C ARG A 20 -11.49 10.03 1.95
N VAL A 21 -10.83 10.22 3.08
CA VAL A 21 -10.31 11.53 3.51
C VAL A 21 -9.25 12.05 2.54
N LEU A 22 -8.27 11.21 2.17
CA LEU A 22 -7.22 11.55 1.21
C LEU A 22 -7.79 11.93 -0.15
N LYS A 23 -8.78 11.17 -0.65
CA LYS A 23 -9.49 11.51 -1.90
C LYS A 23 -10.14 12.88 -1.82
N SER A 24 -10.80 13.20 -0.70
CA SER A 24 -11.45 14.50 -0.50
C SER A 24 -10.43 15.66 -0.51
N ARG A 25 -9.31 15.48 0.21
CA ARG A 25 -8.26 16.50 0.37
C ARG A 25 -7.45 16.76 -0.89
N THR A 26 -7.14 15.72 -1.65
CA THR A 26 -6.22 15.79 -2.80
C THR A 26 -6.92 15.77 -4.15
N ARG A 27 -8.20 15.36 -4.19
CA ARG A 27 -8.97 15.05 -5.41
C ARG A 27 -8.37 13.94 -6.29
N VAL A 28 -7.32 13.26 -5.82
CA VAL A 28 -6.68 12.14 -6.51
C VAL A 28 -7.55 10.88 -6.35
N THR A 29 -7.57 10.03 -7.37
CA THR A 29 -8.36 8.81 -7.35
C THR A 29 -7.82 7.82 -6.30
N PRO A 30 -8.68 7.03 -5.65
CA PRO A 30 -8.24 6.05 -4.65
C PRO A 30 -7.17 5.08 -5.16
N ASN A 31 -7.25 4.62 -6.41
CA ASN A 31 -6.28 3.66 -6.96
C ASN A 31 -4.87 4.25 -7.02
N ILE A 32 -4.75 5.53 -7.42
CA ILE A 32 -3.45 6.23 -7.45
C ILE A 32 -2.94 6.44 -6.03
N LEU A 33 -3.80 6.85 -5.09
CA LEU A 33 -3.43 6.99 -3.68
C LEU A 33 -2.95 5.67 -3.07
N CYS A 34 -3.60 4.54 -3.39
CA CYS A 34 -3.17 3.22 -2.95
C CYS A 34 -1.79 2.85 -3.53
N ARG A 35 -1.53 3.12 -4.82
CA ARG A 35 -0.21 2.87 -5.42
C ARG A 35 0.90 3.68 -4.75
N ILE A 36 0.64 4.97 -4.50
CA ILE A 36 1.58 5.86 -3.81
C ILE A 36 1.81 5.37 -2.38
N GLY A 37 0.74 5.10 -1.63
CA GLY A 37 0.83 4.59 -0.27
C GLY A 37 1.56 3.25 -0.20
N TYR A 38 1.32 2.35 -1.16
CA TYR A 38 2.01 1.07 -1.24
C TYR A 38 3.53 1.25 -1.46
N ALA A 39 3.93 2.10 -2.41
CA ALA A 39 5.34 2.43 -2.61
C ALA A 39 5.97 3.06 -1.36
N LEU A 40 5.24 3.96 -0.68
CA LEU A 40 5.67 4.56 0.59
C LEU A 40 5.87 3.51 1.68
N SER A 41 4.96 2.53 1.77
CA SER A 41 5.02 1.44 2.74
C SER A 41 6.18 0.48 2.51
N LEU A 42 6.56 0.26 1.25
CA LEU A 42 7.73 -0.54 0.89
C LEU A 42 9.05 0.16 1.24
N ASP A 43 9.09 1.49 1.17
CA ASP A 43 10.24 2.31 1.56
C ASP A 43 10.33 2.51 3.08
N GLU A 44 9.18 2.43 3.78
CA GLU A 44 9.13 2.65 5.22
C GLU A 44 9.84 1.52 6.00
N PRO A 45 10.73 1.85 6.96
CA PRO A 45 11.41 0.87 7.80
C PRO A 45 10.45 -0.01 8.61
N GLY A 46 10.87 -1.23 8.90
CA GLY A 46 10.11 -2.18 9.71
C GLY A 46 9.05 -2.96 8.92
N ILE A 47 8.74 -4.15 9.40
CA ILE A 47 7.86 -5.12 8.76
C ILE A 47 6.41 -4.86 9.21
N PRO A 48 5.45 -4.62 8.30
CA PRO A 48 4.06 -4.49 8.71
C PRO A 48 3.53 -5.84 9.23
N ASN A 49 2.89 -5.83 10.40
CA ASN A 49 2.20 -7.01 10.91
C ASN A 49 0.85 -7.19 10.18
N PRO A 50 0.62 -8.26 9.40
CA PRO A 50 -0.65 -8.47 8.71
C PRO A 50 -1.87 -8.55 9.63
N ASP A 51 -1.70 -9.03 10.87
CA ASP A 51 -2.80 -9.16 11.84
C ASP A 51 -3.33 -7.81 12.34
N ALA A 52 -2.53 -6.75 12.20
CA ALA A 52 -2.94 -5.38 12.52
C ALA A 52 -3.93 -4.79 11.49
N TYR A 53 -4.15 -5.48 10.36
CA TYR A 53 -4.95 -4.99 9.23
C TYR A 53 -6.04 -6.01 8.85
N PRO A 54 -7.08 -6.15 9.70
CA PRO A 54 -8.18 -7.06 9.42
C PRO A 54 -8.98 -6.63 8.19
N GLU A 55 -9.64 -7.57 7.53
CA GLU A 55 -10.49 -7.31 6.36
C GLU A 55 -11.91 -6.90 6.77
N ASP A 56 -12.05 -5.84 7.57
CA ASP A 56 -13.30 -5.44 8.27
C ASP A 56 -13.97 -4.18 7.70
N SER A 57 -13.46 -3.66 6.57
CA SER A 57 -14.13 -2.58 5.84
C SER A 57 -15.44 -3.06 5.23
N ASP A 58 -16.52 -2.28 5.40
CA ASP A 58 -17.83 -2.55 4.80
C ASP A 58 -17.86 -2.31 3.27
N ARG A 59 -16.84 -1.64 2.72
CA ARG A 59 -16.71 -1.40 1.27
C ARG A 59 -16.41 -2.69 0.51
N GLU A 60 -16.99 -2.84 -0.68
CA GLU A 60 -16.68 -3.94 -1.61
C GLU A 60 -15.16 -4.05 -1.89
N PRO A 61 -14.58 -5.26 -1.86
CA PRO A 61 -13.16 -5.47 -2.14
C PRO A 61 -12.77 -4.96 -3.53
N LEU A 62 -11.62 -4.29 -3.60
CA LEU A 62 -11.13 -3.73 -4.85
C LEU A 62 -10.41 -4.80 -5.65
N HIS A 63 -10.69 -4.87 -6.94
CA HIS A 63 -9.97 -5.75 -7.86
C HIS A 63 -8.52 -5.31 -7.99
N ARG A 64 -7.58 -6.27 -7.89
CA ARG A 64 -6.14 -6.04 -8.06
C ARG A 64 -5.80 -5.40 -9.39
N TYR A 65 -6.45 -5.86 -10.47
CA TYR A 65 -6.35 -5.25 -11.80
C TYR A 65 -6.65 -3.74 -11.79
N THR A 66 -7.69 -3.32 -11.07
CA THR A 66 -8.07 -1.90 -10.95
C THR A 66 -7.09 -1.13 -10.05
N LEU A 67 -6.65 -1.76 -8.96
CA LEU A 67 -5.70 -1.18 -8.01
C LEU A 67 -4.33 -0.93 -8.63
N LEU A 68 -3.74 -1.92 -9.30
CA LEU A 68 -2.36 -1.86 -9.80
C LEU A 68 -2.27 -1.50 -11.29
N GLY A 69 -3.27 -1.88 -12.09
CA GLY A 69 -3.27 -1.63 -13.53
C GLY A 69 -2.05 -2.25 -14.22
N GLU A 70 -1.37 -1.46 -15.05
CA GLU A 70 -0.13 -1.86 -15.74
C GLU A 70 1.06 -2.10 -14.80
N HIS A 71 1.02 -1.57 -13.57
CA HIS A 71 2.13 -1.70 -12.61
C HIS A 71 2.07 -3.01 -11.80
N ASP A 72 1.17 -3.93 -12.15
CA ASP A 72 0.96 -5.16 -11.40
C ASP A 72 2.24 -5.98 -11.23
N ALA A 73 2.92 -6.28 -12.35
CA ALA A 73 4.14 -7.07 -12.34
C ALA A 73 5.26 -6.42 -11.52
N THR A 74 5.47 -5.11 -11.69
CA THR A 74 6.47 -4.35 -10.93
C THR A 74 6.15 -4.31 -9.44
N SER A 75 4.88 -4.10 -9.08
CA SER A 75 4.44 -4.04 -7.68
C SER A 75 4.66 -5.37 -6.96
N VAL A 76 4.43 -6.50 -7.66
CA VAL A 76 4.67 -7.85 -7.15
C VAL A 76 6.15 -8.14 -7.03
N ALA A 77 6.97 -7.73 -8.00
CA ALA A 77 8.42 -7.88 -7.94
C ALA A 77 9.00 -7.12 -6.74
N LEU A 78 8.57 -5.88 -6.51
CA LEU A 78 8.99 -5.10 -5.35
C LEU A 78 8.54 -5.73 -4.03
N LEU A 79 7.33 -6.27 -3.95
CA LEU A 79 6.89 -6.99 -2.75
C LEU A 79 7.80 -8.19 -2.44
N ARG A 80 8.09 -8.99 -3.47
CA ARG A 80 8.92 -10.20 -3.32
C ARG A 80 10.31 -9.84 -2.83
N GLN A 81 10.90 -8.79 -3.41
CA GLN A 81 12.19 -8.27 -2.94
C GLN A 81 12.08 -7.87 -1.47
N ARG A 82 11.06 -7.08 -1.11
CA ARG A 82 10.85 -6.62 0.26
C ARG A 82 10.69 -7.78 1.26
N VAL A 83 9.86 -8.76 0.94
CA VAL A 83 9.63 -9.96 1.77
C VAL A 83 10.91 -10.80 1.93
N CYS A 84 11.72 -10.88 0.87
CA CYS A 84 13.03 -11.52 0.92
C CYS A 84 13.99 -10.76 1.85
N ASP A 85 14.06 -9.43 1.72
CA ASP A 85 14.91 -8.57 2.56
C ASP A 85 14.48 -8.62 4.04
N ASP A 86 13.18 -8.76 4.29
CA ASP A 86 12.59 -8.89 5.63
C ASP A 86 12.74 -10.32 6.23
N GLY A 87 13.27 -11.28 5.46
CA GLY A 87 13.49 -12.66 5.92
C GLY A 87 12.22 -13.48 6.14
N ILE A 88 11.11 -13.10 5.50
CA ILE A 88 9.80 -13.74 5.65
C ILE A 88 9.69 -14.90 4.63
N ALA A 89 9.44 -16.12 5.11
CA ALA A 89 9.47 -17.32 4.28
C ALA A 89 8.06 -17.89 4.02
N GLY A 90 7.56 -17.79 2.78
CA GLY A 90 6.38 -18.55 2.35
C GLY A 90 5.49 -17.84 1.32
N ASP A 91 4.66 -18.63 0.63
CA ASP A 91 3.68 -18.15 -0.36
C ASP A 91 2.48 -17.45 0.28
N HIS A 92 1.95 -18.00 1.38
CA HIS A 92 0.79 -17.44 2.08
C HIS A 92 1.09 -16.07 2.70
N ASP A 93 2.37 -15.77 2.93
CA ASP A 93 2.80 -14.49 3.47
C ASP A 93 2.73 -13.38 2.41
N LEU A 94 2.91 -13.67 1.11
CA LEU A 94 2.88 -12.63 0.09
C LEU A 94 1.51 -11.93 0.00
N ASP A 95 0.41 -12.68 0.01
CA ASP A 95 -0.94 -12.11 -0.05
C ASP A 95 -1.24 -11.28 1.21
N ALA A 96 -0.87 -11.81 2.38
CA ALA A 96 -1.04 -11.12 3.67
C ALA A 96 -0.17 -9.86 3.76
N GLN A 97 1.09 -9.93 3.33
CA GLN A 97 2.03 -8.82 3.30
C GLN A 97 1.62 -7.76 2.28
N PHE A 98 1.13 -8.14 1.10
CA PHE A 98 0.60 -7.20 0.13
C PHE A 98 -0.55 -6.39 0.73
N ARG A 99 -1.50 -7.07 1.40
CA ARG A 99 -2.59 -6.40 2.11
C ARG A 99 -2.08 -5.51 3.24
N ALA A 100 -1.13 -5.98 4.04
CA ALA A 100 -0.55 -5.22 5.14
C ALA A 100 0.13 -3.94 4.64
N HIS A 101 0.96 -4.03 3.59
CA HIS A 101 1.60 -2.87 2.98
C HIS A 101 0.61 -1.89 2.37
N MET A 102 -0.44 -2.38 1.71
CA MET A 102 -1.52 -1.53 1.16
C MET A 102 -2.23 -0.73 2.27
N ASN A 103 -2.60 -1.37 3.37
CA ASN A 103 -3.27 -0.69 4.49
C ASN A 103 -2.32 0.28 5.19
N ARG A 104 -1.13 -0.17 5.58
CA ARG A 104 -0.09 0.68 6.19
C ARG A 104 0.23 1.89 5.33
N GLY A 105 0.34 1.69 4.02
CA GLY A 105 0.64 2.74 3.06
C GLY A 105 -0.37 3.87 3.04
N VAL A 106 -1.67 3.52 3.07
CA VAL A 106 -2.74 4.51 3.15
C VAL A 106 -2.69 5.29 4.47
N ILE A 107 -2.45 4.60 5.58
CA ILE A 107 -2.35 5.23 6.91
C ILE A 107 -1.16 6.18 7.00
N LEU A 108 0.02 5.76 6.52
CA LEU A 108 1.23 6.60 6.45
C LEU A 108 0.99 7.83 5.57
N LEU A 109 0.40 7.64 4.40
CA LEU A 109 0.11 8.74 3.49
C LEU A 109 -0.88 9.74 4.11
N ALA A 110 -1.91 9.26 4.82
CA ALA A 110 -2.86 10.12 5.51
C ALA A 110 -2.26 10.89 6.68
N ALA A 111 -1.24 10.34 7.34
CA ALA A 111 -0.49 11.04 8.37
C ALA A 111 0.28 12.23 7.78
N ARG A 112 0.89 12.05 6.60
CA ARG A 112 1.77 13.04 5.94
C ARG A 112 1.05 14.06 5.06
N VAL A 113 -0.07 13.66 4.43
CA VAL A 113 -0.76 14.46 3.40
C VAL A 113 -2.08 15.02 3.90
N LYS A 114 -2.19 16.35 3.98
CA LYS A 114 -3.43 17.07 4.36
C LYS A 114 -4.08 17.82 3.20
N SER A 115 -3.37 18.00 2.09
CA SER A 115 -3.78 18.70 0.88
C SER A 115 -3.04 18.17 -0.36
N LEU A 116 -3.44 18.61 -1.56
CA LEU A 116 -2.72 18.26 -2.79
C LEU A 116 -1.26 18.77 -2.82
N PRO A 117 -0.94 20.01 -2.38
CA PRO A 117 0.45 20.45 -2.25
C PRO A 117 1.30 19.55 -1.34
N ASP A 118 0.76 19.08 -0.22
CA ASP A 118 1.50 18.16 0.67
C ASP A 118 1.84 16.85 -0.05
N LEU A 119 0.92 16.35 -0.88
CA LEU A 119 1.17 15.15 -1.68
C LEU A 119 2.34 15.36 -2.65
N LEU A 120 2.40 16.52 -3.31
CA LEU A 120 3.50 16.85 -4.20
C LEU A 120 4.83 16.97 -3.45
N ALA A 121 4.81 17.59 -2.27
CA ALA A 121 5.98 17.71 -1.40
C ALA A 121 6.49 16.33 -0.96
N GLU A 122 5.61 15.42 -0.55
CA GLU A 122 5.99 14.05 -0.18
C GLU A 122 6.58 13.27 -1.36
N LEU A 123 6.04 13.43 -2.57
CA LEU A 123 6.59 12.77 -3.77
C LEU A 123 7.95 13.35 -4.19
N ALA A 124 8.22 14.62 -3.90
CA ALA A 124 9.48 15.28 -4.18
C ALA A 124 10.55 15.05 -3.10
N ARG A 125 10.19 14.41 -1.99
CA ARG A 125 11.10 14.18 -0.88
C ARG A 125 12.25 13.25 -1.32
N PRO A 126 13.52 13.63 -1.10
CA PRO A 126 14.65 12.75 -1.37
C PRO A 126 14.56 11.49 -0.51
N ARG A 127 14.94 10.35 -1.09
CA ARG A 127 15.02 9.08 -0.34
C ARG A 127 16.17 9.14 0.64
N ALA A 128 15.92 8.70 1.87
CA ALA A 128 16.98 8.54 2.86
C ALA A 128 17.94 7.43 2.36
N GLY A 129 19.23 7.75 2.23
CA GLY A 129 20.25 6.80 1.75
C GLY A 129 20.48 6.76 0.24
N ALA A 130 19.94 7.72 -0.53
CA ALA A 130 20.39 7.96 -1.90
C ALA A 130 21.58 8.94 -1.91
N GLU A 131 22.75 8.45 -1.51
CA GLU A 131 24.06 9.08 -1.76
C GLU A 131 24.92 8.15 -2.62
#